data_AF-A0A9D2L0R4-F1
#
_entry.id   AF-A0A9D2L0R4-F1
#
_cell.length_a   1.000
_cell.length_b   1.000
_cell.length_c   1.000
_cell.angle_alpha   90.00
_cell.angle_beta   90.00
_cell.angle_gamma   90.00
#
_symmetry.space_group_name_H-M   'P 1'
#
loop_
_entity.id
_entity.type
_entity.pdbx_description
1 polymer ?
#
loop_
_entity_poly.entity_id
_entity_poly.type
_entity_poly.pdbx_seq_one_letter_code
_entity_poly.pdbx_strand_id
1 'polypeptide(L)'
;MCRALDEWYADGVNEGKAIGEKIGEKRGEKRGERRGERKGEKRGEKRGIYKGLSSALLRILEKKGRVPEECQTYISSQKDTEKLNRLLDLALSSETVADFEKKAGILVSTDLDLGKNGEN
;
A
#
# COMPACT_ATOMS: atom_id res chain seq x y z
N MET A 1 -39.61 42.06 -38.55
CA MET A 1 -39.05 40.68 -38.63
C MET A 1 -40.00 39.75 -37.89
N CYS A 2 -40.20 38.54 -38.40
CA CYS A 2 -41.28 37.64 -37.97
C CYS A 2 -40.89 36.93 -36.67
N ARG A 3 -41.62 37.17 -35.56
CA ARG A 3 -41.36 36.62 -34.21
C ARG A 3 -41.18 35.09 -34.19
N ALA A 4 -41.85 34.38 -35.10
CA ALA A 4 -41.75 32.93 -35.23
C ALA A 4 -40.35 32.42 -35.65
N LEU A 5 -39.57 33.23 -36.37
CA LEU A 5 -38.19 32.89 -36.73
C LEU A 5 -37.23 33.06 -35.55
N ASP A 6 -37.46 34.06 -34.70
CA ASP A 6 -36.67 34.31 -33.50
C ASP A 6 -36.91 33.22 -32.44
N GLU A 7 -38.16 32.76 -32.29
CA GLU A 7 -38.52 31.63 -31.41
C GLU A 7 -37.87 30.33 -31.87
N TRP A 8 -37.92 30.01 -33.17
CA TRP A 8 -37.31 28.80 -33.71
C TRP A 8 -35.78 28.78 -33.55
N TYR A 9 -35.13 29.94 -33.70
CA TYR A 9 -33.69 30.08 -33.42
C TYR A 9 -33.36 29.92 -31.92
N ALA A 10 -34.20 30.47 -31.03
CA ALA A 10 -34.02 30.34 -29.60
C ALA A 10 -34.13 28.88 -29.14
N ASP A 11 -35.09 28.13 -29.68
CA ASP A 11 -35.28 26.70 -29.39
C ASP A 11 -34.08 25.87 -29.85
N GLY A 12 -33.58 26.08 -31.07
CA GLY A 12 -32.38 25.38 -31.56
C GLY A 12 -31.12 25.67 -30.74
N VAL A 13 -30.96 26.90 -30.24
CA VAL A 13 -29.84 27.26 -29.34
C VAL A 13 -29.99 26.61 -27.96
N ASN A 14 -31.21 26.57 -27.41
CA ASN A 14 -31.49 25.94 -26.12
C ASN A 14 -31.30 24.43 -26.18
N GLU A 15 -31.76 23.77 -27.24
CA GLU A 15 -31.50 22.34 -27.48
C GLU A 15 -30.00 22.06 -27.62
N GLY A 16 -29.29 22.87 -28.40
CA GLY A 16 -27.84 22.75 -28.55
C GLY A 16 -27.08 22.87 -27.23
N LYS A 17 -27.46 23.82 -26.37
CA LYS A 17 -26.90 23.96 -25.01
C LYS A 17 -27.22 22.77 -24.13
N ALA A 18 -28.48 22.33 -24.09
CA ALA A 18 -28.92 21.20 -23.28
C ALA A 18 -28.21 19.89 -23.69
N ILE A 19 -27.98 19.68 -24.99
CA ILE A 19 -27.20 18.55 -25.51
C ILE A 19 -25.73 18.69 -25.12
N GLY A 20 -25.15 19.89 -25.28
CA GLY A 20 -23.78 20.18 -24.90
C GLY A 20 -23.48 19.92 -23.42
N GLU A 21 -24.37 20.35 -22.53
CA GLU A 21 -24.28 20.12 -21.08
C GLU A 21 -24.38 18.63 -20.74
N LYS A 22 -25.38 17.92 -21.27
CA LYS A 22 -25.54 16.48 -21.06
C LYS A 22 -24.32 15.67 -21.53
N ILE A 23 -23.72 16.05 -22.66
CA ILE A 23 -22.50 15.40 -23.16
C ILE A 23 -21.31 15.75 -22.26
N GLY A 24 -21.20 17.01 -21.83
CA GLY A 24 -20.17 17.50 -20.93
C GLY A 24 -20.16 16.74 -19.60
N GLU A 25 -21.31 16.62 -18.94
CA GLU A 25 -21.48 15.89 -17.68
C GLU A 25 -21.12 14.42 -17.83
N LYS A 26 -21.75 13.71 -18.78
CA LYS A 26 -21.46 12.28 -19.03
C LYS A 26 -19.98 12.02 -19.30
N ARG A 27 -19.30 12.94 -20.00
CA ARG A 27 -17.87 12.83 -20.28
C ARG A 27 -17.03 13.15 -19.04
N GLY A 28 -17.46 14.11 -18.23
CA GLY A 28 -16.84 14.46 -16.95
C GLY A 28 -16.87 13.30 -15.97
N GLU A 29 -18.04 12.71 -15.74
CA GLU A 29 -18.24 11.56 -14.85
C GLU A 29 -17.39 10.35 -15.25
N LYS A 30 -17.50 9.90 -16.51
CA LYS A 30 -16.70 8.78 -17.03
C LYS A 30 -15.20 9.00 -16.90
N ARG A 31 -14.73 10.26 -17.02
CA ARG A 31 -13.32 10.59 -16.83
C ARG A 31 -12.93 10.59 -15.35
N GLY A 32 -13.80 11.09 -14.48
CA GLY A 32 -13.61 11.09 -13.03
C GLY A 32 -13.49 9.67 -12.48
N GLU A 33 -14.45 8.82 -12.83
CA GLU A 33 -14.54 7.42 -12.39
C GLU A 33 -13.31 6.61 -12.82
N ARG A 34 -12.97 6.61 -14.11
CA ARG A 34 -11.76 5.92 -14.64
C ARG A 34 -10.47 6.39 -13.98
N ARG A 35 -10.37 7.68 -13.62
CA ARG A 35 -9.20 8.22 -12.91
C ARG A 35 -9.17 7.78 -11.45
N GLY A 36 -10.33 7.73 -10.80
CA GLY A 36 -10.50 7.25 -9.43
C GLY A 36 -10.11 5.79 -9.30
N GLU A 37 -10.69 4.93 -10.14
CA GLU A 37 -10.44 3.48 -10.15
C GLU A 37 -8.96 3.16 -10.38
N ARG A 38 -8.34 3.67 -11.45
CA ARG A 38 -6.92 3.41 -11.74
C ARG A 38 -5.99 3.83 -10.61
N LYS A 39 -6.31 4.92 -9.89
CA LYS A 39 -5.50 5.37 -8.74
C LYS A 39 -5.74 4.49 -7.52
N GLY A 40 -6.99 4.09 -7.28
CA GLY A 40 -7.39 3.21 -6.20
C GLY A 40 -6.75 1.83 -6.34
N GLU A 41 -6.85 1.23 -7.52
CA GLU A 41 -6.33 -0.09 -7.85
C GLU A 41 -4.81 -0.16 -7.68
N LYS A 42 -4.05 0.76 -8.31
CA LYS A 42 -2.58 0.81 -8.16
C LYS A 42 -2.13 1.00 -6.71
N ARG A 43 -2.88 1.76 -5.91
CA ARG A 43 -2.57 1.94 -4.48
C ARG A 43 -2.92 0.68 -3.70
N GLY A 44 -4.06 0.07 -3.98
CA GLY A 44 -4.53 -1.17 -3.34
C GLY A 44 -3.58 -2.32 -3.60
N GLU A 45 -3.17 -2.52 -4.85
CA GLU A 45 -2.25 -3.57 -5.27
C GLU A 45 -0.89 -3.44 -4.57
N LYS A 46 -0.25 -2.25 -4.64
CA LYS A 46 1.01 -2.01 -3.93
C LYS A 46 0.88 -2.27 -2.42
N ARG A 47 -0.23 -1.85 -1.82
CA ARG A 47 -0.53 -2.10 -0.40
C ARG A 47 -0.72 -3.58 -0.08
N GLY A 48 -1.38 -4.32 -0.96
CA GLY A 48 -1.56 -5.76 -0.83
C GLY A 48 -0.23 -6.51 -0.90
N ILE A 49 0.65 -6.13 -1.84
CA ILE A 49 1.94 -6.81 -2.04
C ILE A 49 2.83 -6.70 -0.80
N TYR A 50 3.10 -5.49 -0.28
CA TYR A 50 4.00 -5.39 0.87
C TYR A 50 3.37 -6.00 2.14
N LYS A 51 2.05 -5.87 2.34
CA LYS A 51 1.37 -6.54 3.46
C LYS A 51 1.48 -8.06 3.36
N GLY A 52 1.30 -8.62 2.17
CA GLY A 52 1.44 -10.05 1.91
C GLY A 52 2.86 -10.55 2.19
N LEU A 53 3.88 -9.80 1.74
CA LEU A 53 5.29 -10.10 2.00
C LEU A 53 5.61 -10.03 3.50
N SER A 54 5.16 -8.99 4.20
CA SER A 54 5.32 -8.87 5.66
C SER A 54 4.68 -10.06 6.38
N SER A 55 3.46 -10.45 6.02
CA SER A 55 2.79 -11.62 6.61
C SER A 55 3.51 -12.93 6.31
N ALA A 56 4.03 -13.11 5.10
CA ALA A 56 4.79 -14.29 4.72
C ALA A 56 6.11 -14.39 5.52
N LEU A 57 6.82 -13.27 5.65
CA LEU A 57 8.03 -13.15 6.45
C LEU A 57 7.76 -13.51 7.91
N LEU A 58 6.71 -12.93 8.51
CA LEU A 58 6.32 -13.24 9.89
C LEU A 58 6.00 -14.73 10.08
N ARG A 59 5.26 -15.33 9.16
CA ARG A 59 4.93 -16.76 9.23
C ARG A 59 6.16 -17.67 9.15
N ILE A 60 7.19 -17.28 8.41
CA ILE A 60 8.45 -18.03 8.36
C ILE A 60 9.20 -17.88 9.69
N LEU A 61 9.27 -16.66 10.23
CA LEU A 61 9.94 -16.40 11.49
C LEU A 61 9.23 -17.10 12.66
N GLU A 62 7.90 -17.13 12.70
CA GLU A 62 7.10 -17.87 13.69
C GLU A 62 7.37 -19.37 13.66
N LYS A 63 7.63 -19.95 12.47
CA LYS A 63 8.03 -21.36 12.35
C LYS A 63 9.44 -21.62 12.87
N LYS A 64 10.33 -20.62 12.81
CA LYS A 64 11.72 -20.72 13.26
C LYS A 64 11.87 -20.42 14.75
N GLY A 65 10.93 -19.70 15.37
CA GLY A 65 10.92 -19.45 16.80
C GLY A 65 10.00 -18.31 17.22
N ARG A 66 10.23 -17.81 18.44
CA ARG A 66 9.48 -16.67 18.97
C ARG A 66 9.98 -15.38 18.31
N VAL A 67 9.08 -14.67 17.63
CA VAL A 67 9.37 -13.38 16.98
C VAL A 67 9.08 -12.24 17.95
N PRO A 68 10.08 -11.42 18.35
CA PRO A 68 9.86 -10.26 19.19
C PRO A 68 8.93 -9.23 18.55
N GLU A 69 8.17 -8.52 19.39
CA GLU A 69 7.22 -7.50 18.94
C GLU A 69 7.90 -6.34 18.19
N GLU A 70 9.16 -6.03 18.54
CA GLU A 70 9.97 -5.04 17.84
C GLU A 70 10.19 -5.41 16.37
N CYS A 71 10.46 -6.69 16.10
CA CYS A 71 10.62 -7.21 14.74
C CYS A 71 9.31 -7.19 13.97
N GLN A 72 8.19 -7.53 14.60
CA GLN A 72 6.87 -7.45 13.98
C GLN A 72 6.51 -6.01 13.61
N THR A 73 6.79 -5.08 14.52
CA THR A 73 6.56 -3.65 14.32
C THR A 73 7.46 -3.10 13.21
N TYR A 74 8.73 -3.49 13.19
CA TYR A 74 9.66 -3.11 12.13
C TYR A 74 9.19 -3.61 10.77
N ILE A 75 8.87 -4.90 10.63
CA ILE A 75 8.43 -5.53 9.38
C ILE A 75 7.11 -4.95 8.88
N SER A 76 6.16 -4.67 9.78
CA SER A 76 4.86 -4.08 9.43
C SER A 76 4.94 -2.59 9.07
N SER A 77 5.95 -1.88 9.58
CA SER A 77 6.22 -0.49 9.22
C SER A 77 6.84 -0.33 7.83
N GLN A 78 7.52 -1.37 7.32
CA GLN A 78 8.15 -1.33 5.99
C GLN A 78 7.09 -1.36 4.87
N LYS A 79 7.15 -0.35 4.00
CA LYS A 79 6.30 -0.24 2.79
C LYS A 79 7.06 -0.53 1.50
N ASP A 80 8.35 -0.87 1.64
CA ASP A 80 9.28 -1.09 0.55
C ASP A 80 9.36 -2.60 0.25
N THR A 81 8.88 -2.97 -0.94
CA THR A 81 8.80 -4.36 -1.40
C THR A 81 10.18 -4.98 -1.59
N GLU A 82 11.18 -4.20 -2.02
CA GLU A 82 12.53 -4.74 -2.24
C GLU A 82 13.22 -5.07 -0.91
N LYS A 83 13.08 -4.18 0.08
CA LYS A 83 13.60 -4.42 1.42
C LYS A 83 12.92 -5.63 2.05
N LEU A 84 11.60 -5.77 1.91
CA LEU A 84 10.88 -6.92 2.41
C LEU A 84 11.33 -8.24 1.76
N ASN A 85 11.58 -8.25 0.46
CA ASN A 85 12.14 -9.43 -0.22
C ASN A 85 13.54 -9.77 0.28
N ARG A 86 14.43 -8.78 0.46
CA ARG A 86 15.75 -9.01 1.05
C ARG A 86 15.65 -9.58 2.47
N LEU A 87 14.73 -9.06 3.28
CA LEU A 87 14.47 -9.61 4.62
C LEU A 87 13.90 -11.03 4.55
N LEU A 88 13.06 -11.35 3.57
CA LEU A 88 12.57 -12.71 3.32
C LEU A 88 13.71 -13.67 2.98
N ASP A 89 14.62 -13.28 2.09
CA ASP A 89 15.78 -14.08 1.72
C ASP A 89 16.73 -14.29 2.91
N LEU A 90 16.93 -13.24 3.71
CA LEU A 90 17.69 -13.32 4.97
C LEU A 90 17.02 -14.25 5.97
N ALA A 91 15.70 -14.14 6.13
CA ALA A 91 14.92 -14.98 7.04
C ALA A 91 14.91 -16.45 6.60
N LEU A 92 14.99 -16.74 5.30
CA LEU A 92 15.18 -18.10 4.79
C LEU A 92 16.59 -18.63 5.10
N SER A 93 17.59 -17.77 4.94
CA SER A 93 19.02 -18.10 5.13
C SER A 93 19.46 -18.13 6.60
N SER A 94 18.67 -17.60 7.53
CA SER A 94 18.93 -17.65 8.97
C SER A 94 18.33 -18.91 9.59
N GLU A 95 19.06 -19.65 10.41
CA GLU A 95 18.50 -20.82 11.11
C GLU A 95 17.60 -20.41 12.28
N THR A 96 17.92 -19.30 12.95
CA THR A 96 17.18 -18.79 14.11
C THR A 96 16.66 -17.37 13.93
N VAL A 97 15.68 -16.97 14.74
CA VAL A 97 15.17 -15.59 14.77
C VAL A 97 16.25 -14.61 15.24
N ALA A 98 17.11 -15.02 16.17
CA ALA A 98 18.23 -14.19 16.66
C ALA A 98 19.27 -13.89 15.57
N ASP A 99 19.57 -14.88 14.70
CA ASP A 99 20.46 -14.66 13.56
C ASP A 99 19.85 -13.72 12.52
N PHE A 100 18.53 -13.82 12.33
CA PHE A 100 17.80 -12.89 11.48
C PHE A 100 17.87 -11.46 12.01
N GLU A 101 17.67 -11.26 13.31
CA GLU A 101 17.72 -9.94 13.96
C GLU A 101 19.09 -9.26 13.82
N LYS A 102 20.16 -10.02 14.09
CA LYS A 102 21.53 -9.55 13.90
C LYS A 102 21.79 -9.14 12.45
N LYS A 103 21.32 -9.93 11.47
CA LYS A 103 21.48 -9.63 10.04
C LYS A 103 20.58 -8.50 9.56
N ALA A 104 19.38 -8.36 10.13
CA ALA A 104 18.44 -7.30 9.82
C ALA A 104 18.84 -5.96 10.44
N GLY A 105 19.82 -5.96 11.35
CA GLY A 105 20.26 -4.76 12.06
C GLY A 105 19.23 -4.22 13.06
N ILE A 106 18.30 -5.08 13.47
CA ILE A 106 17.37 -4.78 14.56
C ILE A 106 18.16 -5.09 15.83
N LEU A 107 18.84 -4.07 16.34
CA LEU A 107 19.61 -4.16 17.58
C LEU A 107 18.69 -4.65 18.68
N VAL A 108 18.84 -5.92 19.06
CA VAL A 108 18.29 -6.47 20.29
C VAL A 108 18.93 -5.70 21.43
N SER A 109 18.19 -4.78 22.04
CA SER A 109 18.53 -4.30 23.37
C SER A 109 18.17 -5.39 24.39
N THR A 110 18.99 -6.44 24.45
CA THR A 110 19.24 -7.28 25.63
C THR A 110 20.36 -8.28 25.32
N ASP A 111 21.58 -7.77 25.13
CA ASP A 111 22.70 -8.34 25.88
C ASP A 111 22.58 -7.78 27.30
N LEU A 112 21.84 -8.49 28.16
CA LEU A 112 22.13 -8.49 29.59
C LEU A 112 22.69 -9.88 29.85
N ASP A 113 24.01 -9.93 29.77
CA ASP A 113 24.85 -11.09 29.99
C ASP A 113 24.39 -11.92 31.20
N LEU A 114 24.39 -13.23 30.97
CA LEU A 114 24.53 -14.26 31.98
C LEU A 114 25.79 -14.00 32.83
N GLY A 115 25.65 -14.08 34.16
CA GLY A 115 26.70 -14.57 35.05
C GLY A 115 27.88 -13.64 35.36
N LYS A 116 27.77 -12.91 36.47
CA LYS A 116 28.88 -12.84 37.43
C LYS A 116 28.58 -13.77 38.60
N ASN A 117 28.93 -15.05 38.42
CA ASN A 117 29.47 -15.81 39.54
C ASN A 117 30.82 -15.19 39.86
N GLY A 118 30.88 -14.46 40.97
CA GLY A 118 32.10 -13.97 41.58
C GLY A 118 32.00 -14.28 43.06
N GLU A 119 32.84 -15.20 43.49
CA GLU A 119 33.06 -15.65 44.86
C GLU A 119 33.15 -14.48 45.85
N ASN A 120 32.41 -14.59 46.96
CA ASN A 120 32.86 -14.28 48.32
C ASN A 120 31.85 -14.79 49.35
#